data_AF-A0A349Y2F5-F1
#
_entry.id   AF-A0A349Y2F5-F1
#
_cell.length_a   1.000
_cell.length_b   1.000
_cell.length_c   1.000
_cell.angle_alpha   90.00
_cell.angle_beta   90.00
_cell.angle_gamma   90.00
#
_symmetry.space_group_name_H-M   'P 1'
#
loop_
_entity.id
_entity.type
_entity.pdbx_description
1 polymer ?
#
loop_
_entity_poly.entity_id
_entity_poly.type
_entity_poly.pdbx_seq_one_letter_code
_entity_poly.pdbx_strand_id
1 'polypeptide(L)' 'MSCLAPAWDCKVLSVWRVFGRSRPLLPRQVEGVITLLQLDEFDANDLRLRAAREAGWSIDPSMLLQGDV' A
#
# COMPACT_ATOMS: atom_id res chain seq x y z
N MET A 1 -14.67 -0.09 -2.49
CA MET A 1 -14.48 0.03 -1.03
C MET A 1 -14.77 -1.29 -0.31
N SER A 2 -15.94 -1.92 -0.48
CA SER A 2 -16.25 -3.21 0.19
C SER A 2 -15.30 -4.36 -0.14
N CYS A 3 -14.75 -4.40 -1.36
CA CYS A 3 -13.77 -5.39 -1.82
C CYS A 3 -12.45 -5.38 -1.02
N LEU A 4 -12.10 -4.27 -0.36
CA LEU A 4 -10.88 -4.17 0.46
C LEU A 4 -11.05 -4.83 1.84
N ALA A 5 -12.29 -5.00 2.31
CA ALA A 5 -12.57 -5.63 3.59
C ALA A 5 -11.98 -7.05 3.71
N PRO A 6 -12.22 -7.97 2.75
CA PRO A 6 -11.56 -9.28 2.77
C PRO A 6 -10.03 -9.17 2.57
N ALA A 7 -9.55 -8.28 1.69
CA ALA A 7 -8.11 -8.11 1.44
C ALA A 7 -7.33 -7.61 2.67
N TRP A 8 -7.99 -6.87 3.57
CA TRP A 8 -7.40 -6.35 4.79
C TRP A 8 -7.79 -7.14 6.04
N ASP A 9 -8.50 -8.26 5.87
CA ASP A 9 -9.06 -9.07 6.95
C ASP A 9 -9.80 -8.23 8.01
N CYS A 10 -10.72 -7.37 7.55
CA CYS A 10 -11.42 -6.43 8.41
C CYS A 10 -12.86 -6.18 7.97
N LYS A 11 -13.64 -5.52 8.84
CA LYS A 11 -15.02 -5.10 8.51
C LYS A 11 -15.00 -3.93 7.52
N VAL A 12 -16.00 -3.85 6.65
CA VAL A 12 -16.17 -2.72 5.68
C VAL A 12 -16.10 -1.35 6.37
N LEU A 13 -16.66 -1.21 7.58
CA LEU A 13 -16.59 0.04 8.34
C LEU A 13 -15.14 0.43 8.72
N SER A 14 -14.27 -0.56 8.97
CA SER A 14 -12.85 -0.30 9.23
C SER A 14 -12.14 0.24 7.99
N VAL A 15 -12.50 -0.25 6.79
CA VAL A 15 -12.01 0.30 5.51
C VAL A 15 -12.37 1.78 5.40
N TRP A 16 -13.64 2.13 5.64
CA TRP A 16 -14.09 3.53 5.62
C TRP A 16 -13.33 4.42 6.61
N ARG A 17 -13.04 3.93 7.83
CA ARG A 17 -12.27 4.68 8.83
C ARG A 17 -10.83 4.93 8.42
N VAL A 18 -10.23 4.04 7.62
CA VAL A 18 -8.89 4.22 7.08
C VAL A 18 -8.88 5.40 6.11
N PHE A 19 -9.79 5.40 5.13
CA PHE A 19 -9.88 6.50 4.16
C PHE A 19 -10.42 7.81 4.73
N GLY A 20 -11.20 7.76 5.82
CA GLY A 20 -11.67 8.95 6.52
C GLY A 20 -10.62 9.62 7.43
N ARG A 21 -9.41 9.05 7.53
CA ARG A 21 -8.30 9.60 8.32
C ARG A 21 -7.16 9.99 7.39
N SER A 22 -6.52 11.12 7.66
CA SER A 22 -5.26 11.50 7.01
C SER A 22 -4.08 10.77 7.64
N ARG A 23 -4.07 9.43 7.56
CA ARG A 23 -2.97 8.59 8.03
C ARG A 23 -2.48 7.68 6.91
N PRO A 24 -1.16 7.45 6.81
CA PRO A 24 -0.59 6.50 5.86
C PRO A 24 -1.17 5.10 6.05
N LEU A 25 -1.25 4.33 4.96
CA LEU A 25 -1.66 2.93 4.99
C LEU A 25 -0.61 2.09 5.73
N LEU A 26 -1.04 1.03 6.40
CA LEU A 26 -0.13 0.05 7.00
C LEU A 26 0.43 -0.90 5.92
N PRO A 27 1.60 -1.54 6.14
CA PRO A 27 2.19 -2.45 5.15
C PRO A 27 1.22 -3.56 4.70
N ARG A 28 0.52 -4.18 5.65
CA ARG A 28 -0.49 -5.20 5.35
C ARG A 28 -1.62 -4.71 4.44
N GLN A 29 -1.97 -3.43 4.52
CA GLN A 29 -3.04 -2.85 3.71
C GLN A 29 -2.55 -2.59 2.29
N VAL A 30 -1.29 -2.18 2.15
CA VAL A 30 -0.61 -2.06 0.87
C VAL A 30 -0.54 -3.42 0.17
N GLU A 31 -0.03 -4.46 0.84
CA GLU A 31 0.02 -5.82 0.28
C GLU A 31 -1.36 -6.38 -0.07
N GLY A 32 -2.38 -6.08 0.74
CA GLY A 32 -3.76 -6.45 0.44
C GLY A 32 -4.28 -5.80 -0.85
N VAL A 33 -3.91 -4.54 -1.12
CA VAL A 33 -4.27 -3.86 -2.38
C VAL A 33 -3.51 -4.45 -3.56
N ILE A 34 -2.20 -4.67 -3.41
CA ILE A 34 -1.35 -5.31 -4.43
C ILE A 34 -1.95 -6.65 -4.86
N THR A 35 -2.29 -7.48 -3.88
CA THR A 35 -2.87 -8.82 -4.12
C THR A 35 -4.25 -8.74 -4.75
N LEU A 36 -5.12 -7.86 -4.24
CA LEU A 36 -6.50 -7.71 -4.74
C LEU A 36 -6.53 -7.23 -6.19
N LEU A 37 -5.66 -6.29 -6.54
CA LEU A 37 -5.58 -5.71 -7.88
C LEU A 37 -4.69 -6.52 -8.82
N GLN A 38 -4.01 -7.56 -8.31
CA GLN A 38 -3.06 -8.37 -9.05
C GLN A 38 -2.01 -7.50 -9.76
N LEU A 39 -1.46 -6.53 -9.02
CA LEU A 39 -0.42 -5.64 -9.56
C LEU A 39 0.81 -6.48 -9.93
N ASP A 40 1.44 -6.13 -11.04
CA ASP A 40 2.72 -6.71 -11.39
C ASP A 40 3.82 -6.24 -10.43
N GLU A 41 5.03 -6.77 -10.58
CA GLU A 41 6.14 -6.46 -9.68
C GLU A 41 6.52 -4.97 -9.73
N PHE A 42 6.40 -4.33 -10.90
CA PHE A 42 6.75 -2.93 -11.08
C PHE A 42 5.75 -2.03 -10.35
N ASP A 43 4.46 -2.19 -10.62
CA ASP A 43 3.38 -1.43 -9.98
C ASP A 43 3.31 -1.69 -8.47
N ALA A 44 3.55 -2.94 -8.05
CA ALA A 44 3.61 -3.30 -6.63
C ALA A 44 4.76 -2.58 -5.91
N ASN A 45 5.94 -2.49 -6.54
CA ASN A 45 7.09 -1.81 -5.96
C ASN A 45 6.91 -0.30 -5.91
N ASP A 46 6.35 0.33 -6.95
CA ASP A 46 6.02 1.76 -6.91
C ASP A 46 5.03 2.07 -5.77
N LEU A 47 4.00 1.23 -5.60
CA LEU A 47 3.03 1.39 -4.53
C LEU A 47 3.65 1.24 -3.13
N ARG A 48 4.52 0.22 -2.93
CA ARG A 48 5.26 0.05 -1.67
C ARG A 48 6.14 1.24 -1.36
N LEU A 49 6.87 1.73 -2.36
CA LEU A 49 7.78 2.86 -2.20
C LEU A 49 7.01 4.13 -1.84
N ARG A 50 5.89 4.40 -2.51
CA ARG A 50 5.04 5.55 -2.21
C ARG A 50 4.45 5.46 -0.81
N ALA A 51 3.92 4.31 -0.41
CA ALA A 51 3.40 4.10 0.93
C ALA A 51 4.49 4.28 2.01
N ALA A 52 5.70 3.77 1.76
CA ALA A 52 6.83 3.92 2.66
C ALA A 52 7.25 5.39 2.83
N ARG A 53 7.29 6.16 1.73
CA ARG A 53 7.58 7.61 1.76
C ARG A 53 6.53 8.38 2.56
N GLU A 54 5.24 8.11 2.32
CA GLU A 54 4.13 8.76 3.04
C GLU A 54 4.14 8.42 4.53
N ALA A 55 4.56 7.20 4.88
CA ALA A 55 4.58 6.72 6.26
C ALA A 55 5.88 6.96 7.02
N GLY A 56 6.92 7.47 6.35
CA GLY A 56 8.27 7.62 6.92
C GLY A 56 8.91 6.28 7.29
N TRP A 57 8.61 5.21 6.56
CA TRP A 57 9.23 3.91 6.78
C TRP A 57 10.67 3.90 6.27
N SER A 58 11.49 3.03 6.87
CA SER A 58 12.82 2.75 6.32
C SER A 58 12.65 2.07 4.97
N ILE A 59 13.07 2.76 3.91
CA ILE A 59 13.09 2.21 2.56
C ILE A 59 14.45 1.55 2.36
N ASP A 60 14.45 0.32 1.86
CA ASP A 60 15.70 -0.30 1.39
C ASP A 60 16.24 0.53 0.21
N PRO A 61 17.46 1.09 0.30
CA PRO A 61 18.03 1.89 -0.78
C PRO A 61 18.12 1.15 -2.12
N SER A 62 18.15 -0.19 -2.12
CA SER A 62 18.10 -0.98 -3.36
C SER A 62 16.78 -0.83 -4.13
N MET A 63 15.69 -0.47 -3.44
CA MET A 63 14.39 -0.17 -4.06
C MET A 63 14.29 1.25 -4.63
N LEU A 64 15.27 2.12 -4.37
CA LEU A 64 15.31 3.49 -4.91
C LEU A 64 15.93 3.56 -6.31
N LEU A 65 16.41 2.44 -6.85
CA LEU A 65 17.06 2.36 -8.15
C LEU A 65 16.03 2.15 -9.28
N GLN A 66 15.38 3.23 -9.70
CA GLN A 66 14.90 3.40 -11.08
C GLN A 66 14.66 4.89 -11.34
N GLY A 67 15.74 5.56 -11.77
CA GLY A 67 15.73 6.96 -12.14
C GLY A 67 17.15 7.47 -12.31
N ASP A 68 17.77 7.09 -13.44
CA ASP A 68 18.82 7.87 -14.13
C ASP A 68 19.21 7.14 -15.43
N VAL A 69 18.38 7.32 -16.48
CA VAL A 69 18.81 7.52 -17.88
C VAL A 69 17.78 8.42 -18.56
#